data_AF-A0AB33IY85-F1
#
_entry.id   AF-A0AB33IY85-F1
#
_cell.length_a   1.000
_cell.length_b   1.000
_cell.length_c   1.000
_cell.angle_alpha   90.00
_cell.angle_beta   90.00
_cell.angle_gamma   90.00
#
_symmetry.space_group_name_H-M   'P 1'
#
loop_
_entity.id
_entity.type
_entity.pdbx_description
1 polymer ?
#
loop_
_entity_poly.entity_id
_entity_poly.type
_entity_poly.pdbx_seq_one_letter_code
_entity_poly.pdbx_strand_id
1 'polypeptide(L)'
;MNLNNAEVAVTTQHLIDTGQPEEYLLTLSDYGDMDEFLRACSLLFPKEKAPEYRYTEWDNIPEELITQDCLLPNFFELREALEQTGEEEHENFVNWCRRHAHNLAADDPYQMVSHYMDICESNPVDDSDGDSIYPEESFGDTDMYAEKYRREMMCSRMFNENDD
;
A
#
# COMPACT_ATOMS: atom_id res chain seq x y z
N MET A 1 5.78 4.30 -4.05
CA MET A 1 4.37 4.72 -3.85
C MET A 1 4.11 4.82 -2.34
N ASN A 2 3.40 5.84 -1.83
CA ASN A 2 3.22 6.01 -0.37
C ASN A 2 1.73 6.11 0.03
N LEU A 3 1.18 5.03 0.59
CA LEU A 3 -0.23 4.95 0.99
C LEU A 3 -0.61 5.92 2.12
N ASN A 4 0.37 6.40 2.90
CA ASN A 4 0.17 7.40 3.95
C ASN A 4 0.12 8.84 3.39
N ASN A 5 0.40 9.04 2.12
CA ASN A 5 0.15 10.31 1.43
C ASN A 5 -0.94 10.13 0.36
N ALA A 6 -1.85 9.19 0.56
CA ALA A 6 -2.96 8.96 -0.34
C ALA A 6 -3.97 10.09 -0.27
N GLU A 7 -4.28 10.66 -1.43
CA GLU A 7 -5.24 11.75 -1.58
C GLU A 7 -6.28 11.36 -2.62
N VAL A 8 -7.53 11.76 -2.38
CA VAL A 8 -8.64 11.46 -3.27
C VAL A 8 -9.57 12.67 -3.41
N ALA A 9 -9.87 13.04 -4.64
CA ALA A 9 -10.85 14.06 -4.96
C ALA A 9 -12.25 13.42 -5.04
N VAL A 10 -13.13 13.85 -4.14
CA VAL A 10 -14.51 13.37 -4.05
C VAL A 10 -15.48 14.45 -4.51
N THR A 11 -16.37 14.08 -5.40
CA THR A 11 -17.54 14.87 -5.81
C THR A 11 -18.81 14.02 -5.71
N THR A 12 -19.99 14.59 -5.98
CA THR A 12 -21.24 13.83 -6.02
C THR A 12 -21.87 13.88 -7.41
N GLN A 13 -22.54 12.80 -7.81
CA GLN A 13 -23.28 12.75 -9.07
C GLN A 13 -24.30 13.90 -9.16
N HIS A 14 -24.93 14.25 -8.04
CA HIS A 14 -25.88 15.35 -8.00
C HIS A 14 -25.21 16.70 -8.34
N LEU A 15 -24.02 16.99 -7.84
CA LEU A 15 -23.29 18.23 -8.16
C LEU A 15 -22.89 18.30 -9.63
N ILE A 16 -22.45 17.16 -10.19
CA ILE A 16 -22.18 17.02 -11.61
C ILE A 16 -23.45 17.32 -12.43
N ASP A 17 -24.59 16.72 -12.06
CA ASP A 17 -25.88 16.93 -12.72
C ASP A 17 -26.38 18.38 -12.60
N THR A 18 -26.07 19.04 -11.47
CA THR A 18 -26.45 20.43 -11.20
C THR A 18 -25.55 21.43 -11.95
N GLY A 19 -24.46 20.97 -12.56
CA GLY A 19 -23.52 21.78 -13.33
C GLY A 19 -22.60 22.66 -12.48
N GLN A 20 -22.50 22.37 -11.18
CA GLN A 20 -21.55 23.00 -10.26
C GLN A 20 -20.73 21.88 -9.60
N PRO A 21 -19.72 21.32 -10.30
CA PRO A 21 -18.88 20.28 -9.72
C PRO A 21 -18.05 20.90 -8.60
N GLU A 22 -18.52 20.72 -7.37
CA GLU A 22 -17.74 20.98 -6.17
C GLU A 22 -16.99 19.70 -5.86
N GLU A 23 -15.67 19.78 -5.90
CA GLU A 23 -14.78 18.67 -5.58
C GLU A 23 -14.06 18.99 -4.27
N TYR A 24 -13.95 17.98 -3.43
CA TYR A 24 -13.28 18.06 -2.15
C TYR A 24 -12.12 17.08 -2.17
N LEU A 25 -10.90 17.61 -2.07
CA LEU A 25 -9.71 16.79 -1.89
C LEU A 25 -9.65 16.32 -0.44
N LEU A 26 -9.63 15.02 -0.25
CA LEU A 26 -9.59 14.36 1.05
C LEU A 26 -8.32 13.50 1.14
N THR A 27 -7.57 13.68 2.21
CA THR A 27 -6.39 12.88 2.50
C THR A 27 -6.81 11.62 3.25
N LEU A 28 -6.58 10.44 2.69
CA LEU A 28 -7.03 9.18 3.27
C LEU A 28 -6.37 8.88 4.63
N SER A 29 -5.22 9.47 4.90
CA SER A 29 -4.50 9.34 6.18
C SER A 29 -5.18 10.04 7.35
N ASP A 30 -6.10 10.96 7.09
CA ASP A 30 -6.93 11.56 8.12
C ASP A 30 -8.03 10.61 8.61
N TYR A 31 -8.23 9.46 7.93
CA TYR A 31 -9.28 8.50 8.21
C TYR A 31 -8.69 7.12 8.55
N GLY A 32 -9.16 6.54 9.66
CA GLY A 32 -8.75 5.19 10.06
C GLY A 32 -9.45 4.10 9.24
N ASP A 33 -10.70 4.33 8.89
CA ASP A 33 -11.59 3.34 8.31
C ASP A 33 -12.58 3.94 7.28
N MET A 34 -13.19 3.06 6.48
CA MET A 34 -14.18 3.44 5.48
C MET A 34 -15.41 4.12 6.10
N ASP A 35 -15.88 3.70 7.29
CA ASP A 35 -17.03 4.34 7.93
C ASP A 35 -16.71 5.77 8.39
N GLU A 36 -15.50 6.03 8.89
CA GLU A 36 -15.03 7.39 9.19
C GLU A 36 -14.95 8.26 7.92
N PHE A 37 -14.38 7.74 6.84
CA PHE A 37 -14.31 8.42 5.55
C PHE A 37 -15.71 8.77 5.00
N LEU A 38 -16.64 7.80 5.00
CA LEU A 38 -18.01 8.01 4.52
C LEU A 38 -18.78 9.01 5.39
N ARG A 39 -18.52 9.04 6.71
CA ARG A 39 -19.09 10.05 7.61
C ARG A 39 -18.56 11.45 7.30
N ALA A 40 -17.27 11.58 7.04
CA ALA A 40 -16.68 12.85 6.62
C ALA A 40 -17.24 13.32 5.28
N CYS A 41 -17.36 12.43 4.30
CA CYS A 41 -18.03 12.72 3.02
C CYS A 41 -19.48 13.18 3.24
N SER A 42 -20.24 12.50 4.11
CA SER A 42 -21.62 12.89 4.42
C SER A 42 -21.72 14.26 5.09
N LEU A 43 -20.70 14.69 5.83
CA LEU A 43 -20.63 16.02 6.44
C LEU A 43 -20.31 17.12 5.41
N LEU A 44 -19.58 16.79 4.34
CA LEU A 44 -19.28 17.69 3.23
C LEU A 44 -20.51 17.91 2.34
N PHE A 45 -21.32 16.86 2.15
CA PHE A 45 -22.53 16.91 1.32
C PHE A 45 -23.84 16.74 2.12
N PRO A 46 -24.13 17.59 3.12
CA PRO A 46 -25.30 17.43 3.99
C PRO A 46 -26.63 17.73 3.27
N LYS A 47 -26.56 18.30 2.06
CA LYS A 47 -27.72 18.65 1.24
C LYS A 47 -28.34 17.41 0.57
N GLU A 48 -27.58 16.33 0.41
CA GLU A 48 -28.01 15.11 -0.26
C GLU A 48 -28.37 14.02 0.75
N LYS A 49 -29.55 13.40 0.61
CA LYS A 49 -30.00 12.32 1.51
C LYS A 49 -29.30 10.99 1.26
N ALA A 50 -28.84 10.77 0.03
CA ALA A 50 -28.10 9.59 -0.42
C ALA A 50 -27.10 10.07 -1.48
N PRO A 51 -25.99 10.71 -1.06
CA PRO A 51 -25.00 11.20 -2.00
C PRO A 51 -24.35 10.01 -2.74
N GLU A 52 -24.42 10.06 -4.07
CA GLU A 52 -23.66 9.15 -4.93
C GLU A 52 -22.27 9.76 -5.13
N TYR A 53 -21.31 9.32 -4.32
CA TYR A 53 -19.93 9.79 -4.41
C TYR A 53 -19.30 9.35 -5.73
N ARG A 54 -18.54 10.26 -6.33
CA ARG A 54 -17.76 10.05 -7.54
C ARG A 54 -16.33 10.49 -7.27
N TYR A 55 -15.39 9.69 -7.73
CA TYR A 55 -13.96 9.92 -7.54
C TYR A 55 -13.38 10.37 -8.87
N THR A 56 -12.99 11.65 -8.96
CA THR A 56 -12.51 12.25 -10.21
C THR A 56 -11.01 12.04 -10.38
N GLU A 57 -10.27 12.22 -9.29
CA GLU A 57 -8.81 12.14 -9.25
C GLU A 57 -8.36 11.48 -7.95
N TRP A 58 -7.23 10.77 -7.99
CA TRP A 58 -6.59 10.18 -6.83
C TRP A 58 -5.08 10.11 -7.02
N ASP A 59 -4.34 10.23 -5.93
CA ASP A 59 -2.89 10.10 -5.91
C ASP A 59 -2.45 9.15 -4.78
N ASN A 60 -1.39 8.38 -5.03
CA ASN A 60 -0.90 7.33 -4.15
C ASN A 60 -1.94 6.26 -3.75
N ILE A 61 -2.96 6.03 -4.60
CA ILE A 61 -3.94 4.94 -4.44
C ILE A 61 -3.85 4.01 -5.65
N PRO A 62 -3.79 2.68 -5.46
CA PRO A 62 -3.78 1.73 -6.58
C PRO A 62 -5.11 1.79 -7.32
N GLU A 63 -5.11 1.85 -8.64
CA GLU A 63 -6.33 1.83 -9.46
C GLU A 63 -7.17 0.56 -9.24
N GLU A 64 -6.56 -0.50 -8.71
CA GLU A 64 -7.23 -1.73 -8.32
C GLU A 64 -8.14 -1.54 -7.09
N LEU A 65 -7.85 -0.54 -6.23
CA LEU A 65 -8.57 -0.27 -4.98
C LEU A 65 -9.56 0.89 -5.08
N ILE A 66 -9.47 1.69 -6.14
CA ILE A 66 -10.35 2.84 -6.35
C ILE A 66 -10.91 2.80 -7.76
N THR A 67 -12.21 3.03 -7.85
CA THR A 67 -12.91 3.23 -9.10
C THR A 67 -13.59 4.60 -9.08
N GLN A 68 -13.92 5.14 -10.25
CA GLN A 68 -14.65 6.41 -10.35
C GLN A 68 -16.00 6.40 -9.61
N ASP A 69 -16.54 5.22 -9.36
CA ASP A 69 -17.83 5.01 -8.71
C ASP A 69 -17.71 4.67 -7.22
N CYS A 70 -16.58 4.11 -6.77
CA CYS A 70 -16.42 3.58 -5.42
C CYS A 70 -14.95 3.42 -5.01
N LEU A 71 -14.62 3.78 -3.78
CA LEU A 71 -13.38 3.38 -3.10
C LEU A 71 -13.62 2.05 -2.38
N LEU A 72 -12.69 1.10 -2.47
CA LEU A 72 -12.82 -0.18 -1.78
C LEU A 72 -12.34 -0.07 -0.33
N PRO A 73 -13.02 -0.74 0.63
CA PRO A 73 -12.62 -0.74 2.03
C PRO A 73 -11.25 -1.40 2.25
N ASN A 74 -10.86 -2.32 1.35
CA ASN A 74 -9.55 -2.98 1.34
C ASN A 74 -8.38 -2.00 1.35
N PHE A 75 -8.56 -0.75 0.90
CA PHE A 75 -7.51 0.27 0.99
C PHE A 75 -7.07 0.52 2.44
N PHE A 76 -8.01 0.66 3.36
CA PHE A 76 -7.70 0.95 4.77
C PHE A 76 -6.99 -0.21 5.45
N GLU A 77 -7.48 -1.43 5.20
CA GLU A 77 -6.87 -2.67 5.69
C GLU A 77 -5.48 -2.87 5.11
N LEU A 78 -5.30 -2.60 3.81
CA LEU A 78 -4.00 -2.68 3.16
C LEU A 78 -3.02 -1.65 3.72
N ARG A 79 -3.47 -0.41 3.92
CA ARG A 79 -2.65 0.65 4.53
C ARG A 79 -2.21 0.23 5.93
N GLU A 80 -3.10 -0.29 6.76
CA GLU A 80 -2.77 -0.74 8.12
C GLU A 80 -1.83 -1.95 8.11
N ALA A 81 -2.07 -2.94 7.23
CA ALA A 81 -1.19 -4.09 7.07
C ALA A 81 0.21 -3.67 6.62
N LEU A 82 0.29 -2.72 5.67
CA LEU A 82 1.53 -2.17 5.17
C LEU A 82 2.13 -1.10 6.08
N GLU A 83 1.44 -0.54 7.06
CA GLU A 83 2.00 0.40 8.02
C GLU A 83 3.13 -0.24 8.84
N GLN A 84 3.03 -1.56 9.05
CA GLN A 84 4.08 -2.37 9.67
C GLN A 84 5.28 -2.58 8.74
N THR A 85 5.12 -2.34 7.44
CA THR A 85 6.15 -2.45 6.40
C THR A 85 6.65 -1.07 5.99
N GLY A 86 7.93 -0.94 5.62
CA GLY A 86 8.49 0.36 5.21
C GLY A 86 7.89 0.86 3.90
N GLU A 87 7.97 2.17 3.63
CA GLU A 87 7.45 2.79 2.40
C GLU A 87 8.03 2.16 1.11
N GLU A 88 9.29 1.72 1.14
CA GLU A 88 9.92 1.01 0.03
C GLU A 88 9.27 -0.36 -0.24
N GLU A 89 8.79 -1.03 0.82
CA GLU A 89 8.12 -2.33 0.72
C GLU A 89 6.73 -2.20 0.09
N HIS A 90 6.07 -1.04 0.20
CA HIS A 90 4.72 -0.84 -0.35
C HIS A 90 4.75 -0.98 -1.88
N GLU A 91 5.76 -0.40 -2.53
CA GLU A 91 5.93 -0.51 -3.98
C GLU A 91 6.33 -1.92 -4.41
N ASN A 92 7.22 -2.56 -3.66
CA ASN A 92 7.61 -3.95 -3.89
C ASN A 92 6.42 -4.90 -3.73
N PHE A 93 5.57 -4.69 -2.72
CA PHE A 93 4.36 -5.45 -2.49
C PHE A 93 3.36 -5.30 -3.64
N VAL A 94 3.09 -4.09 -4.12
CA VAL A 94 2.19 -3.86 -5.26
C VAL A 94 2.74 -4.56 -6.52
N ASN A 95 4.05 -4.46 -6.76
CA ASN A 95 4.70 -5.16 -7.88
C ASN A 95 4.65 -6.68 -7.73
N TRP A 96 4.75 -7.21 -6.50
CA TRP A 96 4.57 -8.62 -6.19
C TRP A 96 3.13 -9.06 -6.48
N CYS A 97 2.13 -8.30 -6.01
CA CYS A 97 0.72 -8.59 -6.27
C CYS A 97 0.42 -8.67 -7.76
N ARG A 98 0.93 -7.71 -8.55
CA ARG A 98 0.78 -7.69 -10.02
C ARG A 98 1.39 -8.91 -10.70
N ARG A 99 2.55 -9.37 -10.23
CA ARG A 99 3.22 -10.57 -10.77
C ARG A 99 2.50 -11.86 -10.43
N HIS A 100 1.98 -11.97 -9.21
CA HIS A 100 1.25 -13.14 -8.75
C HIS A 100 -0.24 -13.11 -9.10
N ALA A 101 -0.68 -12.10 -9.86
CA ALA A 101 -2.08 -11.86 -10.24
C ALA A 101 -3.03 -11.84 -9.04
N HIS A 102 -2.55 -11.36 -7.89
CA HIS A 102 -3.38 -11.12 -6.72
C HIS A 102 -4.29 -9.93 -6.96
N ASN A 103 -5.54 -10.05 -6.52
CA ASN A 103 -6.53 -9.02 -6.69
C ASN A 103 -6.66 -8.21 -5.41
N LEU A 104 -6.03 -7.04 -5.36
CA LEU A 104 -6.08 -6.13 -4.21
C LEU A 104 -7.53 -5.79 -3.77
N ALA A 105 -8.48 -5.84 -4.70
CA ALA A 105 -9.89 -5.56 -4.46
C ALA A 105 -10.67 -6.71 -3.78
N ALA A 106 -10.20 -7.95 -3.91
CA ALA A 106 -10.97 -9.15 -3.54
C ALA A 106 -10.23 -10.04 -2.54
N ASP A 107 -8.91 -10.04 -2.59
CA ASP A 107 -8.05 -10.80 -1.69
C ASP A 107 -7.88 -10.06 -0.36
N ASP A 108 -7.59 -10.81 0.70
CA ASP A 108 -7.40 -10.28 2.05
C ASP A 108 -6.02 -9.60 2.17
N PRO A 109 -5.96 -8.29 2.48
CA PRO A 109 -4.70 -7.56 2.51
C PRO A 109 -3.71 -8.11 3.55
N TYR A 110 -4.18 -8.54 4.72
CA TYR A 110 -3.31 -9.06 5.77
C TYR A 110 -2.71 -10.41 5.38
N GLN A 111 -3.48 -11.29 4.74
CA GLN A 111 -2.96 -12.55 4.20
C GLN A 111 -1.91 -12.32 3.12
N MET A 112 -2.16 -11.37 2.22
CA MET A 112 -1.21 -11.03 1.17
C MET A 112 0.09 -10.47 1.74
N VAL A 113 0.00 -9.49 2.66
CA VAL A 113 1.18 -8.92 3.33
C VAL A 113 1.91 -9.97 4.16
N SER A 114 1.18 -10.83 4.87
CA SER A 114 1.80 -11.94 5.61
C SER A 114 2.54 -12.90 4.69
N HIS A 115 1.99 -13.22 3.51
CA HIS A 115 2.64 -14.11 2.55
C HIS A 115 3.85 -13.44 1.90
N TYR A 116 3.76 -12.14 1.60
CA TYR A 116 4.89 -11.33 1.13
C TYR A 116 6.03 -11.32 2.15
N MET A 117 5.71 -11.08 3.43
CA MET A 117 6.66 -11.11 4.52
C MET A 117 7.25 -12.50 4.73
N ASP A 118 6.43 -13.55 4.66
CA ASP A 118 6.88 -14.94 4.76
C ASP A 118 7.83 -15.29 3.61
N ILE A 119 7.61 -14.82 2.38
CA ILE A 119 8.54 -15.01 1.26
C ILE A 119 9.87 -14.25 1.52
N CYS A 120 9.80 -13.03 2.04
CA CYS A 120 11.00 -12.28 2.41
C CYS A 120 11.73 -12.89 3.63
N GLU A 121 11.04 -13.63 4.52
CA GLU A 121 11.61 -14.32 5.70
C GLU A 121 12.04 -15.77 5.41
N SER A 122 11.38 -16.46 4.49
CA SER A 122 11.53 -17.90 4.18
C SER A 122 12.72 -18.21 3.27
N ASN A 123 13.63 -17.27 3.06
CA ASN A 123 14.95 -17.61 2.56
C ASN A 123 15.89 -17.74 3.77
N PRO A 124 15.96 -18.93 4.41
CA PRO A 124 16.96 -19.14 5.44
C PRO A 124 18.31 -18.92 4.78
N VAL A 125 19.11 -18.06 5.40
CA VAL A 125 20.55 -18.14 5.29
C VAL A 125 20.88 -19.60 5.57
N ASP A 126 21.30 -20.33 4.55
CA ASP A 126 21.79 -21.69 4.72
C ASP A 126 23.05 -21.56 5.57
N ASP A 127 22.89 -21.69 6.89
CA ASP A 127 23.97 -21.82 7.86
C ASP A 127 24.63 -23.21 7.72
N SER A 128 25.09 -23.53 6.50
CA SER A 128 26.00 -24.62 6.14
C SER A 128 26.33 -24.37 4.66
N ASP A 129 27.51 -23.89 4.28
CA ASP A 129 28.78 -24.53 4.49
C ASP A 129 29.89 -23.50 4.55
N GLY A 130 30.82 -23.72 5.48
CA GLY A 130 32.03 -22.92 5.58
C GLY A 130 32.85 -22.98 4.29
N ASP A 131 33.11 -21.82 3.71
CA ASP A 131 34.48 -21.49 3.37
C ASP A 131 34.71 -20.00 3.56
N SER A 132 35.79 -19.72 4.27
CA SER A 132 36.30 -18.39 4.57
C SER A 132 36.75 -17.72 3.27
N ILE A 133 36.43 -16.44 3.07
CA ILE A 133 37.36 -15.35 2.69
C ILE A 133 36.57 -14.03 2.80
N TYR A 134 36.58 -13.40 3.97
CA TYR A 134 36.53 -11.94 4.07
C TYR A 134 37.52 -11.53 5.17
N PRO A 135 38.45 -10.59 4.92
CA PRO A 135 39.44 -10.22 5.93
C PRO A 135 38.75 -9.49 7.08
N GLU A 136 38.90 -10.05 8.28
CA GLU A 136 38.70 -9.37 9.55
C GLU A 136 39.40 -8.01 9.53
N GLU A 137 38.65 -6.90 9.63
CA GLU A 137 39.07 -5.75 10.43
C GLU A 137 37.88 -5.07 11.12
N SER A 138 37.85 -5.21 12.44
CA SER A 138 37.47 -4.21 13.45
C SER A 138 36.01 -3.74 13.59
N PHE A 139 35.24 -4.55 14.34
CA PHE A 139 34.32 -4.19 15.45
C PHE A 139 33.70 -2.77 15.54
N GLY A 140 32.36 -2.74 15.59
CA GLY A 140 31.57 -1.70 16.26
C GLY A 140 30.10 -1.61 15.82
N ASP A 141 29.20 -2.33 16.51
CA ASP A 141 27.75 -2.09 16.53
C ASP A 141 26.98 -2.06 15.20
N THR A 142 27.25 -2.99 14.28
CA THR A 142 26.63 -3.00 12.93
C THR A 142 25.81 -4.25 12.59
N ASP A 143 25.46 -5.11 13.55
CA ASP A 143 24.73 -6.36 13.25
C ASP A 143 23.26 -6.08 12.86
N MET A 144 22.60 -5.17 13.59
CA MET A 144 21.22 -4.78 13.30
C MET A 144 21.06 -4.04 11.95
N TYR A 145 22.06 -3.25 11.53
CA TYR A 145 22.03 -2.59 10.23
C TYR A 145 22.36 -3.55 9.08
N ALA A 146 23.22 -4.55 9.32
CA ALA A 146 23.55 -5.57 8.33
C ALA A 146 22.38 -6.55 8.07
N GLU A 147 21.56 -6.86 9.07
CA GLU A 147 20.32 -7.62 8.91
C GLU A 147 19.29 -6.85 8.07
N LYS A 148 19.07 -5.56 8.39
CA LYS A 148 18.14 -4.69 7.64
C LYS A 148 18.57 -4.54 6.18
N TYR A 149 19.85 -4.29 5.94
CA TYR A 149 20.40 -4.20 4.58
C TYR A 149 20.34 -5.53 3.82
N ARG A 150 20.54 -6.67 4.50
CA ARG A 150 20.38 -8.00 3.89
C ARG A 150 18.92 -8.26 3.50
N ARG A 151 17.97 -7.89 4.35
CA ARG A 151 16.52 -7.98 4.07
C ARG A 151 16.09 -7.08 2.91
N GLU A 152 16.51 -5.82 2.90
CA GLU A 152 16.25 -4.86 1.81
C GLU A 152 16.85 -5.34 0.47
N MET A 153 18.07 -5.90 0.49
CA MET A 153 18.69 -6.49 -0.70
C MET A 153 18.01 -7.79 -1.16
N MET A 154 17.52 -8.64 -0.27
CA MET A 154 16.91 -9.93 -0.63
C MET A 154 15.52 -9.76 -1.25
N CYS A 155 14.66 -8.89 -0.70
CA CYS A 155 13.39 -8.57 -1.35
C CYS A 155 13.69 -7.91 -2.72
N SER A 156 14.61 -6.95 -2.79
CA SER A 156 15.01 -6.35 -4.08
C SER A 156 15.53 -7.37 -5.11
N ARG A 157 16.32 -8.37 -4.71
CA ARG A 157 16.94 -9.33 -5.64
C ARG A 157 15.96 -10.38 -6.18
N MET A 158 15.02 -10.87 -5.36
CA MET A 158 13.94 -11.76 -5.83
C MET A 158 12.99 -11.04 -6.78
N PHE A 159 12.87 -9.72 -6.63
CA PHE A 159 11.95 -8.90 -7.40
C PHE A 159 12.57 -8.22 -8.63
N ASN A 160 13.89 -8.34 -8.84
CA ASN A 160 14.58 -7.78 -10.01
C ASN A 160 14.95 -8.84 -11.08
N GLU A 161 14.58 -10.11 -10.88
CA GLU A 161 14.64 -11.13 -11.94
C GLU A 161 13.42 -11.00 -12.86
N ASN A 162 13.42 -10.00 -13.76
CA ASN A 162 12.72 -9.99 -15.07
C ASN A 162 12.87 -8.62 -15.74
N ASP A 163 14.09 -8.30 -16.17
CA ASP A 163 14.34 -7.40 -17.29
C ASP A 163 15.25 -8.13 -18.28
N ASP A 164 14.66 -9.02 -19.09
CA ASP A 164 15.15 -9.42 -20.42
C ASP A 164 14.02 -10.06 -21.24
#